data_AF-A0A2T7PTU0-F1
#
_entry.id   AF-A0A2T7PTU0-F1
#
_cell.length_a   1.000
_cell.length_b   1.000
_cell.length_c   1.000
_cell.angle_alpha   90.00
_cell.angle_beta   90.00
_cell.angle_gamma   90.00
#
_symmetry.space_group_name_H-M   'P 1'
#
loop_
_entity.id
_entity.type
_entity.pdbx_description
1 polymer ?
#
loop_
_entity_poly.entity_id
_entity_poly.type
_entity_poly.pdbx_seq_one_letter_code
_entity_poly.pdbx_strand_id
1 'polypeptide(L)'
;MTSTLQRFYPVVISCVDNVSFLGLKSKSDAGCPLCTCPIVEHQGNSSPSAADVSSALPTDSVMEAIVESAGMLVKGDMCTVCDDVTAEYICMQCGEKMCPSCMKIHKKMIATRSHDVESVSTVTPERLAASRPTLCADHGDKQAEFFCADHRLVICVTCFSNKHNECPNIKHLDNEMKSAEKSLDLLTEKLAEGEDNLKQAIVNLNARIKQADVTELENMELVDKTCDRLHKMLDECRKQLKKLISDSLSNFKKSLCDVKIELEKRLEKVTSHKHLVTRATTVRPRPALIHAAKTLTDRVNSLDLSDELEAEPWVNPSPEITKYCDDVGKQITAELQNMELELAKFEEEEEEEEDDDDDDDDDDGEVRIDEMGDDDCVNLGVTGIPPAQLNLKTSTLDLTDFITIWSDGVDRNDDFVSFHSYSCE
;
A
#
# COMPACT_ATOMS: atom_id res chain seq x y z
N MET A 1 -39.08 -35.92 16.02
CA MET A 1 -38.87 -34.46 16.00
C MET A 1 -37.45 -34.09 16.47
N THR A 2 -36.43 -34.88 16.12
CA THR A 2 -35.03 -34.68 16.54
C THR A 2 -34.06 -35.10 15.43
N SER A 3 -34.38 -34.79 14.17
CA SER A 3 -33.56 -35.15 13.00
C SER A 3 -33.33 -33.99 12.03
N THR A 4 -33.64 -32.77 12.44
CA THR A 4 -33.57 -31.58 11.56
C THR A 4 -32.58 -30.52 12.05
N LEU A 5 -31.72 -30.86 13.02
CA LEU A 5 -30.71 -29.96 13.60
C LEU A 5 -29.28 -30.53 13.52
N GLN A 6 -28.97 -31.27 12.45
CA GLN A 6 -27.62 -31.81 12.24
C GLN A 6 -27.12 -31.64 10.81
N ARG A 7 -27.57 -30.56 10.14
CA ARG A 7 -27.00 -30.07 8.89
C ARG A 7 -26.48 -28.67 9.14
N PHE A 8 -25.32 -28.60 9.77
CA PHE A 8 -24.56 -27.38 9.89
C PHE A 8 -23.10 -27.76 9.68
N TYR A 9 -22.52 -27.18 8.63
CA TYR A 9 -21.09 -26.95 8.38
C TYR A 9 -20.27 -28.07 7.74
N PRO A 10 -19.34 -27.70 6.82
CA PRO A 10 -18.17 -26.79 7.01
C PRO A 10 -17.63 -25.95 5.83
N VAL A 11 -18.13 -26.00 4.58
CA VAL A 11 -17.77 -24.96 3.57
C VAL A 11 -18.11 -23.56 4.09
N VAL A 12 -19.06 -23.48 5.03
CA VAL A 12 -19.49 -22.25 5.70
C VAL A 12 -18.71 -21.96 7.00
N ILE A 13 -17.91 -22.88 7.60
CA ILE A 13 -17.17 -22.59 8.86
C ILE A 13 -15.93 -21.73 8.64
N SER A 14 -15.11 -21.96 7.60
CA SER A 14 -13.99 -21.03 7.33
C SER A 14 -14.53 -19.63 6.99
N CYS A 15 -15.74 -19.58 6.43
CA CYS A 15 -16.49 -18.37 6.15
C CYS A 15 -17.18 -17.73 7.36
N VAL A 16 -17.38 -18.45 8.46
CA VAL A 16 -18.14 -17.99 9.65
C VAL A 16 -17.27 -17.85 10.90
N ASP A 17 -16.14 -18.55 11.01
CA ASP A 17 -15.21 -18.38 12.14
C ASP A 17 -14.58 -16.96 12.14
N ASN A 18 -14.39 -16.36 10.96
CA ASN A 18 -14.02 -14.94 10.83
C ASN A 18 -15.19 -13.97 11.14
N VAL A 19 -16.44 -14.44 11.18
CA VAL A 19 -17.64 -13.60 11.42
C VAL A 19 -17.86 -13.37 12.92
N SER A 20 -17.23 -14.15 13.80
CA SER A 20 -17.30 -13.91 15.26
C SER A 20 -16.61 -12.61 15.69
N PHE A 21 -15.76 -12.01 14.84
CA PHE A 21 -15.08 -10.75 15.11
C PHE A 21 -15.74 -9.52 14.46
N LEU A 22 -16.64 -9.73 13.49
CA LEU A 22 -17.33 -8.67 12.75
C LEU A 22 -18.83 -8.76 13.02
N GLY A 23 -19.26 -8.08 14.08
CA GLY A 23 -20.66 -8.04 14.52
C GLY A 23 -21.61 -7.61 13.41
N LEU A 24 -22.32 -8.57 12.81
CA LEU A 24 -23.36 -8.30 11.82
C LEU A 24 -24.75 -8.37 12.45
N LYS A 25 -25.42 -7.21 12.42
CA LYS A 25 -26.85 -7.05 12.70
C LYS A 25 -27.66 -7.78 11.64
N SER A 26 -28.73 -8.45 12.10
CA SER A 26 -29.75 -9.10 11.30
C SER A 26 -30.21 -8.26 10.10
N LYS A 27 -29.89 -8.71 8.88
CA LYS A 27 -30.63 -8.35 7.68
C LYS A 27 -31.04 -9.63 6.95
N SER A 28 -32.26 -9.62 6.45
CA SER A 28 -32.99 -10.73 5.84
C SER A 28 -32.54 -10.99 4.40
N ASP A 29 -31.24 -11.06 4.15
CA ASP A 29 -30.70 -11.28 2.81
C ASP A 29 -29.95 -12.61 2.77
N ALA A 30 -30.35 -13.48 1.84
CA ALA A 30 -29.85 -14.85 1.72
C ALA A 30 -28.50 -14.90 0.96
N GLY A 31 -27.57 -14.03 1.33
CA GLY A 31 -26.25 -13.92 0.72
C GLY A 31 -25.15 -14.60 1.54
N CYS A 32 -24.04 -14.94 0.88
CA CYS A 32 -22.82 -15.42 1.53
C CYS A 32 -22.27 -14.34 2.49
N PRO A 33 -21.91 -14.67 3.74
CA PRO A 33 -21.45 -13.67 4.72
C PRO A 33 -20.07 -13.07 4.42
N LEU A 34 -19.29 -13.69 3.52
CA LEU A 34 -17.96 -13.19 3.13
C LEU A 34 -18.02 -12.31 1.88
N CYS A 35 -18.56 -12.84 0.78
CA CYS A 35 -18.56 -12.16 -0.51
C CYS A 35 -19.88 -11.47 -0.84
N THR A 36 -20.90 -11.59 0.01
CA THR A 36 -22.26 -11.05 -0.20
C THR A 36 -23.00 -11.58 -1.43
N CYS A 37 -22.42 -12.53 -2.17
CA CYS A 37 -23.06 -13.15 -3.34
C CYS A 37 -24.36 -13.89 -2.95
N PRO A 38 -25.43 -13.78 -3.76
CA PRO A 38 -26.70 -14.45 -3.48
C PRO A 38 -26.56 -15.98 -3.55
N ILE A 39 -27.10 -16.68 -2.55
CA ILE A 39 -27.05 -18.16 -2.46
C ILE A 39 -28.13 -18.82 -3.32
N VAL A 40 -29.23 -18.10 -3.58
CA VAL A 40 -30.36 -18.57 -4.40
C VAL A 40 -30.75 -17.48 -5.40
N GLU A 41 -30.89 -17.84 -6.68
CA GLU A 41 -31.44 -16.92 -7.68
C GLU A 41 -32.91 -16.61 -7.37
N HIS A 42 -33.25 -15.32 -7.38
CA HIS A 42 -34.58 -14.84 -7.04
C HIS A 42 -35.59 -15.23 -8.14
N GLN A 43 -36.30 -16.35 -7.98
CA GLN A 43 -37.44 -16.68 -8.85
C GLN A 43 -38.69 -15.89 -8.40
N GLY A 44 -38.79 -14.64 -8.88
CA GLY A 44 -39.96 -13.77 -8.70
C GLY A 44 -39.99 -12.95 -7.40
N ASN A 45 -41.16 -12.38 -7.07
CA ASN A 45 -41.37 -11.40 -5.99
C ASN A 45 -41.41 -11.98 -4.56
N SER A 46 -41.01 -13.24 -4.38
CA SER A 46 -41.00 -13.92 -3.08
C SER A 46 -39.57 -14.11 -2.60
N SER A 47 -39.28 -13.67 -1.37
CA SER A 47 -37.99 -13.96 -0.72
C SER A 47 -37.79 -15.48 -0.60
N PRO A 48 -36.58 -16.00 -0.88
CA PRO A 48 -36.26 -17.42 -0.68
C PRO A 48 -36.59 -17.83 0.75
N SER A 49 -37.28 -18.96 0.92
CA SER A 49 -37.49 -19.51 2.25
C SER A 49 -36.17 -20.07 2.79
N ALA A 50 -36.05 -20.18 4.12
CA ALA A 50 -34.87 -20.81 4.74
C ALA A 50 -34.64 -22.25 4.25
N ALA A 51 -35.71 -22.94 3.81
CA ALA A 51 -35.61 -24.27 3.23
C ALA A 51 -34.95 -24.22 1.85
N ASP A 52 -35.33 -23.27 1.00
CA ASP A 52 -34.80 -23.10 -0.37
C ASP A 52 -33.30 -22.76 -0.33
N VAL A 53 -32.90 -21.87 0.58
CA VAL A 53 -31.49 -21.53 0.82
C VAL A 53 -30.72 -22.76 1.32
N SER A 54 -31.29 -23.52 2.25
CA SER A 54 -30.62 -24.72 2.79
C SER A 54 -30.44 -25.84 1.76
N SER A 55 -31.33 -25.93 0.76
CA SER A 55 -31.23 -26.91 -0.32
C SER A 55 -30.30 -26.50 -1.45
N ALA A 56 -30.06 -25.20 -1.62
CA ALA A 56 -29.14 -24.66 -2.62
C ALA A 56 -27.68 -24.71 -2.17
N LEU A 57 -27.43 -24.82 -0.86
CA LEU A 57 -26.07 -24.97 -0.34
C LEU A 57 -25.47 -26.32 -0.76
N PRO A 58 -24.25 -26.33 -1.32
CA PRO A 58 -23.54 -27.57 -1.61
C PRO A 58 -23.36 -28.41 -0.34
N THR A 59 -23.60 -29.71 -0.46
CA THR A 59 -23.25 -30.66 0.62
C THR A 59 -21.74 -30.79 0.68
N ASP A 60 -21.15 -30.55 1.85
CA ASP A 60 -19.75 -30.87 2.09
C ASP A 60 -19.60 -32.37 2.34
N SER A 61 -19.21 -33.08 1.29
CA SER A 61 -19.01 -34.52 1.32
C SER A 61 -17.85 -34.95 2.21
N VAL A 62 -16.82 -34.10 2.37
CA VAL A 62 -15.66 -34.39 3.23
C VAL A 62 -16.11 -34.46 4.68
N MET A 63 -16.90 -33.49 5.13
CA MET A 63 -17.33 -33.47 6.52
C MET A 63 -18.55 -34.29 6.82
N GLU A 64 -19.43 -34.56 5.85
CA GLU A 64 -20.39 -35.65 6.01
C GLU A 64 -19.66 -36.97 6.32
N ALA A 65 -18.61 -37.30 5.56
CA ALA A 65 -17.83 -38.52 5.78
C ALA A 65 -17.11 -38.54 7.15
N ILE A 66 -16.55 -37.39 7.57
CA ILE A 66 -15.88 -37.25 8.88
C ILE A 66 -16.90 -37.38 10.02
N VAL A 67 -18.04 -36.70 9.95
CA VAL A 67 -19.08 -36.74 10.99
C VAL A 67 -19.68 -38.14 11.13
N GLU A 68 -19.95 -38.82 10.02
CA GLU A 68 -20.44 -40.20 10.05
C GLU A 68 -19.40 -41.13 10.72
N SER A 69 -18.13 -40.98 10.35
CA SER A 69 -17.03 -41.77 10.90
C SER A 69 -16.78 -41.47 12.39
N ALA A 70 -16.87 -40.20 12.81
CA ALA A 70 -16.85 -39.82 14.21
C ALA A 70 -18.01 -40.45 14.98
N GLY A 71 -19.20 -40.44 14.39
CA GLY A 71 -20.38 -41.12 14.93
C GLY A 71 -20.15 -42.60 15.16
N MET A 72 -19.49 -43.30 14.22
CA MET A 72 -19.14 -44.71 14.39
C MET A 72 -18.14 -44.96 15.53
N LEU A 73 -17.15 -44.08 15.68
CA LEU A 73 -16.16 -44.17 16.77
C LEU A 73 -16.80 -43.93 18.14
N VAL A 74 -17.75 -43.00 18.25
CA VAL A 74 -18.45 -42.67 19.51
C VAL A 74 -19.61 -43.62 19.82
N LYS A 75 -20.26 -44.20 18.81
CA LYS A 75 -21.43 -45.06 19.00
C LYS A 75 -21.00 -46.47 19.43
N GLY A 76 -21.23 -46.77 20.71
CA GLY A 76 -21.13 -48.11 21.29
C GLY A 76 -19.70 -48.62 21.40
N ASP A 77 -19.23 -48.86 22.62
CA ASP A 77 -17.86 -49.32 22.88
C ASP A 77 -17.78 -50.85 22.93
N MET A 78 -18.80 -51.56 22.47
CA MET A 78 -18.90 -53.01 22.56
C MET A 78 -18.42 -53.70 21.28
N CYS A 79 -17.94 -54.92 21.44
CA CYS A 79 -17.61 -55.83 20.37
C CYS A 79 -18.86 -56.14 19.55
N THR A 80 -18.77 -56.04 18.24
CA THR A 80 -19.88 -56.30 17.30
C THR A 80 -20.35 -57.77 17.34
N VAL A 81 -19.47 -58.68 17.79
CA VAL A 81 -19.70 -60.14 17.78
C VAL A 81 -19.93 -60.72 19.18
N CYS A 82 -19.43 -60.08 20.23
CA CYS A 82 -19.55 -60.57 21.60
C CYS A 82 -20.46 -59.66 22.43
N ASP A 83 -21.48 -60.24 23.04
CA ASP A 83 -22.30 -59.53 24.03
C ASP A 83 -21.46 -59.11 25.24
N ASP A 84 -21.66 -57.89 25.72
CA ASP A 84 -21.04 -57.32 26.93
C ASP A 84 -19.50 -57.28 27.00
N VAL A 85 -18.80 -57.39 25.86
CA VAL A 85 -17.33 -57.25 25.80
C VAL A 85 -16.96 -55.94 25.13
N THR A 86 -16.15 -55.10 25.78
CA THR A 86 -15.64 -53.86 25.19
C THR A 86 -14.75 -54.14 23.98
N ALA A 87 -14.95 -53.38 22.91
CA ALA A 87 -14.09 -53.38 21.74
C ALA A 87 -12.86 -52.51 21.97
N GLU A 88 -11.70 -53.04 21.59
CA GLU A 88 -10.42 -52.31 21.64
C GLU A 88 -9.93 -51.96 20.23
N TYR A 89 -10.44 -52.65 19.21
CA TYR A 89 -9.99 -52.54 17.83
C TYR A 89 -11.15 -52.25 16.88
N ILE A 90 -10.87 -51.58 15.77
CA ILE A 90 -11.80 -51.35 14.67
C ILE A 90 -11.16 -51.78 13.35
N CYS A 91 -11.93 -52.48 12.52
CA CYS A 91 -11.52 -52.80 11.15
C CYS A 91 -11.86 -51.65 10.22
N MET A 92 -10.86 -51.11 9.50
CA MET A 92 -11.02 -49.90 8.68
C MET A 92 -11.94 -50.13 7.46
N GLN A 93 -11.89 -51.33 6.87
CA GLN A 93 -12.71 -51.71 5.72
C GLN A 93 -14.12 -52.18 6.11
N CYS A 94 -14.31 -52.73 7.32
CA CYS A 94 -15.62 -53.25 7.74
C CYS A 94 -16.42 -52.24 8.58
N GLY A 95 -15.74 -51.25 9.21
CA GLY A 95 -16.37 -50.37 10.20
C GLY A 95 -16.77 -51.09 11.50
N GLU A 96 -16.39 -52.36 11.67
CA GLU A 96 -16.77 -53.19 12.81
C GLU A 96 -15.77 -53.06 13.96
N LYS A 97 -16.31 -52.81 15.16
CA LYS A 97 -15.57 -52.79 16.42
C LYS A 97 -15.45 -54.20 17.00
N MET A 98 -14.29 -54.57 17.51
CA MET A 98 -13.99 -55.93 17.94
C MET A 98 -13.07 -55.96 19.18
N CYS A 99 -13.31 -56.95 20.05
CA CYS A 99 -12.42 -57.26 21.16
C CYS A 99 -11.14 -57.98 20.65
N PRO A 100 -10.09 -58.10 21.49
CA PRO A 100 -8.82 -58.73 21.07
C PRO A 100 -8.97 -60.15 20.51
N SER A 101 -9.95 -60.92 20.98
CA SER A 101 -10.22 -62.28 20.51
C SER A 101 -10.87 -62.28 19.12
N CYS A 102 -11.88 -61.44 18.91
CA CYS A 102 -12.54 -61.28 17.62
C CYS A 102 -11.60 -60.72 16.55
N MET A 103 -10.71 -59.79 16.91
CA MET A 103 -9.66 -59.30 16.01
C MET A 103 -8.74 -60.41 15.52
N LYS A 104 -8.29 -61.29 16.43
CA LYS A 104 -7.43 -62.43 16.05
C LYS A 104 -8.15 -63.39 15.10
N ILE A 105 -9.46 -63.57 15.25
CA ILE A 105 -10.26 -64.42 14.35
C ILE A 105 -10.42 -63.71 13.00
N HIS A 106 -10.75 -62.42 13.01
CA HIS A 106 -10.89 -61.57 11.83
C HIS A 106 -9.63 -61.61 10.95
N LYS A 107 -8.45 -61.46 11.56
CA LYS A 107 -7.16 -61.54 10.84
C LYS A 107 -6.78 -62.96 10.36
N LYS A 108 -7.48 -64.00 10.81
CA LYS A 108 -7.25 -65.41 10.38
C LYS A 108 -8.21 -65.86 9.29
N MET A 109 -9.35 -65.20 9.13
CA MET A 109 -10.33 -65.53 8.11
C MET A 109 -9.81 -65.15 6.72
N ILE A 110 -10.03 -66.03 5.74
CA ILE A 110 -9.53 -65.83 4.37
C ILE A 110 -10.02 -64.50 3.77
N ALA A 111 -11.26 -64.12 4.07
CA ALA A 111 -11.90 -62.91 3.56
C ALA A 111 -11.35 -61.61 4.16
N THR A 112 -10.92 -61.62 5.43
CA THR A 112 -10.65 -60.41 6.21
C THR A 112 -9.21 -60.31 6.72
N ARG A 113 -8.37 -61.32 6.45
CA ARG A 113 -6.94 -61.34 6.85
C ARG A 113 -6.12 -60.17 6.31
N SER A 114 -6.53 -59.60 5.17
CA SER A 114 -5.89 -58.44 4.53
C SER A 114 -6.44 -57.11 5.00
N HIS A 115 -7.53 -57.08 5.77
CA HIS A 115 -8.12 -55.85 6.25
C HIS A 115 -7.21 -55.19 7.27
N ASP A 116 -7.20 -53.86 7.30
CA ASP A 116 -6.46 -53.10 8.30
C ASP A 116 -7.28 -52.97 9.58
N VAL A 117 -6.61 -53.13 10.72
CA VAL A 117 -7.26 -53.12 12.03
C VAL A 117 -6.43 -52.26 12.96
N GLU A 118 -7.04 -51.18 13.45
CA GLU A 118 -6.40 -50.16 14.28
C GLU A 118 -7.08 -50.09 15.66
N SER A 119 -6.45 -49.41 16.63
CA SER A 119 -7.03 -49.21 17.96
C SER A 119 -8.15 -48.17 17.92
N VAL A 120 -9.29 -48.46 18.53
CA VAL A 120 -10.42 -47.50 18.64
C VAL A 120 -9.98 -46.19 19.31
N SER A 121 -9.02 -46.26 20.24
CA SER A 121 -8.53 -45.10 20.99
C SER A 121 -7.59 -44.17 20.20
N THR A 122 -7.06 -44.60 19.06
CA THR A 122 -6.06 -43.83 18.29
C THR A 122 -6.53 -43.44 16.90
N VAL A 123 -7.54 -44.13 16.36
CA VAL A 123 -8.10 -43.83 15.03
C VAL A 123 -8.82 -42.48 15.07
N THR A 124 -8.48 -41.60 14.13
CA THR A 124 -9.21 -40.35 13.95
C THR A 124 -10.40 -40.55 13.01
N PRO A 125 -11.46 -39.74 13.13
CA PRO A 125 -12.59 -39.75 12.21
C PRO A 125 -12.18 -39.59 10.73
N GLU A 126 -11.17 -38.78 10.42
CA GLU A 126 -10.65 -38.55 9.08
C GLU A 126 -9.96 -39.80 8.52
N ARG A 127 -9.13 -40.46 9.35
CA ARG A 127 -8.47 -41.72 8.99
C ARG A 127 -9.48 -42.82 8.70
N LEU A 128 -10.55 -42.89 9.51
CA LEU A 128 -11.64 -43.82 9.30
C LEU A 128 -12.42 -43.48 8.02
N ALA A 129 -12.78 -42.22 7.81
CA ALA A 129 -13.46 -41.75 6.61
C ALA A 129 -12.69 -42.09 5.32
N ALA A 130 -11.37 -41.83 5.31
CA ALA A 130 -10.50 -42.10 4.16
C ALA A 130 -10.37 -43.59 3.81
N SER A 131 -10.59 -44.49 4.78
CA SER A 131 -10.38 -45.93 4.60
C SER A 131 -11.69 -46.70 4.35
N ARG A 132 -12.83 -46.02 4.40
CA ARG A 132 -14.14 -46.65 4.22
C ARG A 132 -14.35 -47.06 2.77
N PRO A 133 -14.88 -48.28 2.52
CA PRO A 133 -15.26 -48.67 1.17
C PRO A 133 -16.34 -47.74 0.62
N THR A 134 -16.14 -47.27 -0.61
CA THR A 134 -17.19 -46.52 -1.31
C THR A 134 -18.30 -47.49 -1.73
N LEU A 135 -19.50 -47.29 -1.21
CA LEU A 135 -20.68 -48.11 -1.51
C LEU A 135 -21.53 -47.43 -2.59
N CYS A 136 -22.22 -48.22 -3.40
CA CYS A 136 -23.11 -47.68 -4.42
C CYS A 136 -24.39 -47.13 -3.78
N ALA A 137 -24.76 -45.89 -4.13
CA ALA A 137 -25.97 -45.25 -3.60
C ALA A 137 -27.26 -46.03 -3.92
N ASP A 138 -27.35 -46.64 -5.11
CA ASP A 138 -28.49 -47.45 -5.54
C ASP A 138 -28.50 -48.87 -4.94
N HIS A 139 -27.33 -49.35 -4.53
CA HIS A 139 -27.11 -50.71 -4.04
C HIS A 139 -26.17 -50.66 -2.83
N GLY A 140 -26.69 -50.24 -1.69
CA GLY A 140 -25.90 -49.96 -0.49
C GLY A 140 -25.14 -51.14 0.11
N ASP A 141 -25.37 -52.37 -0.38
CA ASP A 141 -24.63 -53.58 -0.02
C ASP A 141 -23.47 -53.89 -0.99
N LYS A 142 -23.35 -53.16 -2.11
CA LYS A 142 -22.35 -53.39 -3.15
C LYS A 142 -21.31 -52.28 -3.19
N GLN A 143 -20.05 -52.68 -3.28
CA GLN A 143 -18.93 -51.76 -3.49
C GLN A 143 -19.01 -51.09 -4.86
N ALA A 144 -18.75 -49.79 -4.89
CA ALA A 144 -18.56 -49.04 -6.13
C ALA A 144 -17.14 -49.26 -6.65
N GLU A 145 -17.01 -49.51 -7.95
CA GLU A 145 -15.72 -49.79 -8.61
C GLU A 145 -15.47 -48.86 -9.80
N PHE A 146 -16.51 -48.15 -10.26
CA PHE A 146 -16.45 -47.28 -11.43
C PHE A 146 -17.00 -45.89 -11.12
N PHE A 147 -16.53 -44.91 -11.88
CA PHE A 147 -17.06 -43.56 -11.93
C PHE A 147 -17.62 -43.30 -13.33
N CYS A 148 -18.86 -42.83 -13.40
CA CYS A 148 -19.49 -42.40 -14.64
C CYS A 148 -19.36 -40.87 -14.73
N ALA A 149 -18.51 -40.37 -15.63
CA ALA A 149 -18.27 -38.94 -15.78
C ALA A 149 -19.50 -38.21 -16.35
N ASP A 150 -20.29 -38.87 -17.19
CA ASP A 150 -21.48 -38.29 -17.81
C ASP A 150 -22.56 -37.92 -16.78
N HIS A 151 -22.66 -38.70 -15.70
CA HIS A 151 -23.63 -38.48 -14.62
C HIS A 151 -22.97 -37.97 -13.32
N ARG A 152 -21.63 -37.90 -13.27
CA ARG A 152 -20.84 -37.56 -12.08
C ARG A 152 -21.16 -38.42 -10.85
N LEU A 153 -21.30 -39.73 -11.04
CA LEU A 153 -21.67 -40.69 -9.98
C LEU A 153 -20.68 -41.85 -9.85
N VAL A 154 -20.49 -42.31 -8.62
CA VAL A 154 -19.79 -43.57 -8.31
C VAL A 154 -20.78 -44.75 -8.38
N ILE A 155 -20.42 -45.80 -9.12
CA ILE A 155 -21.34 -46.90 -9.46
C ILE A 155 -20.70 -48.28 -9.24
N CYS A 156 -21.52 -49.27 -8.87
CA CYS A 156 -21.10 -50.68 -8.79
C CYS A 156 -21.23 -51.38 -10.15
N VAL A 157 -20.66 -52.59 -10.26
CA VAL A 157 -20.71 -53.47 -11.45
C VAL A 157 -22.14 -53.67 -11.97
N THR A 158 -23.14 -53.74 -11.08
CA THR A 158 -24.56 -53.90 -11.46
C THR A 158 -25.12 -52.64 -12.13
N CYS A 159 -24.82 -51.45 -11.59
CA CYS A 159 -25.24 -50.19 -12.20
C CYS A 159 -24.55 -49.96 -13.55
N PHE A 160 -23.26 -50.28 -13.64
CA PHE A 160 -22.51 -50.28 -14.89
C PHE A 160 -23.20 -51.11 -15.98
N SER A 161 -23.59 -52.34 -15.67
CA SER A 161 -24.14 -53.26 -16.67
C SER A 161 -25.58 -52.93 -17.08
N ASN A 162 -26.37 -52.29 -16.21
CA ASN A 162 -27.82 -52.14 -16.40
C ASN A 162 -28.28 -50.73 -16.73
N LYS A 163 -27.66 -49.70 -16.14
CA LYS A 163 -28.10 -48.30 -16.27
C LYS A 163 -27.09 -47.44 -17.03
N HIS A 164 -25.81 -47.77 -16.92
CA HIS A 164 -24.73 -46.98 -17.50
C HIS A 164 -23.95 -47.73 -18.60
N ASN A 165 -24.53 -48.78 -19.17
CA ASN A 165 -23.86 -49.61 -20.18
C ASN A 165 -23.58 -48.87 -21.50
N GLU A 166 -24.39 -47.86 -21.81
CA GLU A 166 -24.27 -47.00 -22.99
C GLU A 166 -23.55 -45.68 -22.69
N CYS A 167 -23.15 -45.42 -21.44
CA CYS A 167 -22.41 -44.20 -21.09
C CYS A 167 -20.97 -44.30 -21.63
N PRO A 168 -20.53 -43.36 -22.48
CA PRO A 168 -19.23 -43.43 -23.12
C PRO A 168 -18.05 -43.24 -22.15
N ASN A 169 -18.24 -42.50 -21.05
CA ASN A 169 -17.15 -42.07 -20.19
C ASN A 169 -17.20 -42.73 -18.81
N ILE A 170 -16.93 -44.04 -18.78
CA ILE A 170 -16.81 -44.81 -17.54
C ILE A 170 -15.36 -45.15 -17.26
N LYS A 171 -14.92 -44.83 -16.05
CA LYS A 171 -13.55 -45.03 -15.61
C LYS A 171 -13.52 -45.83 -14.31
N HIS A 172 -12.39 -46.45 -14.02
CA HIS A 172 -12.18 -47.10 -12.73
C HIS A 172 -12.09 -46.04 -11.62
N LEU A 173 -12.81 -46.28 -10.52
CA LEU A 173 -12.91 -45.34 -9.40
C LEU A 173 -11.53 -45.01 -8.81
N ASP A 174 -10.68 -46.01 -8.60
CA ASP A 174 -9.32 -45.82 -8.06
C ASP A 174 -8.45 -44.87 -8.90
N ASN A 175 -8.64 -44.84 -10.22
CA ASN A 175 -7.87 -43.95 -11.09
C ASN A 175 -8.36 -42.50 -10.97
N GLU A 176 -9.68 -42.29 -10.88
CA GLU A 176 -10.25 -40.96 -10.68
C GLU A 176 -9.96 -40.43 -9.28
N MET A 177 -9.98 -41.28 -8.25
CA MET A 177 -9.54 -40.91 -6.90
C MET A 177 -8.09 -40.43 -6.89
N LYS A 178 -7.17 -41.17 -7.51
CA LYS A 178 -5.76 -40.74 -7.66
C LYS A 178 -5.61 -39.45 -8.46
N SER A 179 -6.46 -39.24 -9.47
CA SER A 179 -6.46 -37.99 -10.25
C SER A 179 -6.94 -36.81 -9.41
N ALA A 180 -7.96 -37.01 -8.57
CA ALA A 180 -8.47 -36.02 -7.65
C ALA A 180 -7.43 -35.68 -6.57
N GLU A 181 -6.77 -36.68 -5.98
CA GLU A 181 -5.67 -36.50 -5.02
C GLU A 181 -4.57 -35.60 -5.61
N LYS A 182 -4.07 -35.92 -6.82
CA LYS A 182 -3.07 -35.08 -7.50
C LYS A 182 -3.55 -33.66 -7.76
N SER A 183 -4.83 -33.49 -8.10
CA SER A 183 -5.40 -32.17 -8.34
C SER A 183 -5.45 -31.35 -7.05
N LEU A 184 -5.79 -31.99 -5.92
CA LEU A 184 -5.77 -31.36 -4.59
C LEU A 184 -4.34 -31.02 -4.13
N ASP A 185 -3.37 -31.89 -4.41
CA ASP A 185 -1.95 -31.63 -4.12
C ASP A 185 -1.46 -30.39 -4.89
N LEU A 186 -1.75 -30.29 -6.19
CA LEU A 186 -1.41 -29.13 -7.02
C LEU A 186 -2.10 -27.84 -6.54
N LEU A 187 -3.37 -27.92 -6.15
CA LEU A 187 -4.08 -26.77 -5.59
C LEU A 187 -3.46 -26.33 -4.25
N THR A 188 -3.04 -27.28 -3.42
CA THR A 188 -2.39 -27.00 -2.14
C THR A 188 -1.05 -26.29 -2.35
N GLU A 189 -0.25 -26.77 -3.30
CA GLU A 189 1.02 -26.15 -3.68
C GLU A 189 0.81 -24.73 -4.20
N LYS A 190 -0.13 -24.54 -5.14
CA LYS A 190 -0.47 -23.23 -5.69
C LYS A 190 -0.93 -22.23 -4.62
N LEU A 191 -1.73 -22.69 -3.65
CA LEU A 191 -2.19 -21.85 -2.54
C LEU A 191 -1.05 -21.50 -1.57
N ALA A 192 -0.14 -22.43 -1.29
CA ALA A 192 1.02 -22.17 -0.45
C ALA A 192 1.97 -21.15 -1.09
N GLU A 193 2.26 -21.31 -2.38
CA GLU A 193 3.06 -20.34 -3.15
C GLU A 193 2.40 -18.97 -3.18
N GLY A 194 1.09 -18.91 -3.48
CA GLY A 194 0.33 -17.66 -3.45
C GLY A 194 0.32 -16.98 -2.08
N GLU A 195 0.22 -17.75 -0.99
CA GLU A 195 0.28 -17.23 0.37
C GLU A 195 1.65 -16.58 0.66
N ASP A 196 2.74 -17.24 0.28
CA ASP A 196 4.09 -16.74 0.53
C ASP A 196 4.41 -15.52 -0.34
N ASN A 197 3.99 -15.52 -1.61
CA ASN A 197 4.12 -14.36 -2.51
C ASN A 197 3.37 -13.13 -1.95
N LEU A 198 2.14 -13.33 -1.45
CA LEU A 198 1.37 -12.25 -0.84
C LEU A 198 2.03 -11.72 0.44
N LYS A 199 2.57 -12.60 1.29
CA LYS A 199 3.33 -12.16 2.48
C LYS A 199 4.55 -11.33 2.10
N GLN A 200 5.30 -11.76 1.09
CA GLN A 200 6.47 -11.04 0.60
C GLN A 200 6.09 -9.66 0.06
N ALA A 201 5.05 -9.60 -0.78
CA ALA A 201 4.52 -8.34 -1.31
C ALA A 201 4.08 -7.38 -0.19
N ILE A 202 3.42 -7.88 0.86
CA ILE A 202 3.05 -7.07 2.03
C ILE A 202 4.29 -6.54 2.75
N VAL A 203 5.35 -7.33 2.91
CA VAL A 203 6.60 -6.88 3.54
C VAL A 203 7.26 -5.77 2.71
N ASN A 204 7.34 -5.96 1.38
CA ASN A 204 7.91 -4.98 0.47
C ASN A 204 7.13 -3.66 0.48
N LEU A 205 5.80 -3.72 0.41
CA LEU A 205 4.95 -2.52 0.52
C LEU A 205 5.14 -1.79 1.85
N ASN A 206 5.26 -2.53 2.96
CA ASN A 206 5.54 -1.92 4.26
C ASN A 206 6.93 -1.26 4.33
N ALA A 207 7.92 -1.76 3.59
CA ALA A 207 9.22 -1.12 3.47
C ALA A 207 9.13 0.20 2.68
N ARG A 208 8.46 0.18 1.51
CA ARG A 208 8.21 1.37 0.69
C ARG A 208 7.42 2.45 1.44
N ILE A 209 6.39 2.08 2.21
CA ILE A 209 5.65 3.03 3.06
C ILE A 209 6.57 3.72 4.08
N LYS A 210 7.46 2.96 4.74
CA LYS A 210 8.40 3.55 5.71
C LYS A 210 9.44 4.45 5.03
N GLN A 211 9.87 4.10 3.83
CA GLN A 211 10.77 4.94 3.04
C GLN A 211 10.09 6.24 2.67
N ALA A 212 8.85 6.20 2.18
CA ALA A 212 8.05 7.39 1.90
C ALA A 212 7.89 8.30 3.14
N ASP A 213 7.63 7.73 4.32
CA ASP A 213 7.58 8.48 5.59
C ASP A 213 8.92 9.18 5.91
N VAL A 214 10.06 8.51 5.65
CA VAL A 214 11.39 9.08 5.87
C VAL A 214 11.66 10.20 4.86
N THR A 215 11.40 9.96 3.57
CA THR A 215 11.55 10.95 2.49
C THR A 215 10.69 12.19 2.75
N GLU A 216 9.45 12.03 3.23
CA GLU A 216 8.58 13.14 3.63
C GLU A 216 9.27 14.01 4.70
N LEU A 217 9.81 13.39 5.75
CA LEU A 217 10.49 14.10 6.84
C LEU A 217 11.76 14.81 6.37
N GLU A 218 12.56 14.17 5.51
CA GLU A 218 13.79 14.76 4.96
C GLU A 218 13.48 15.96 4.06
N ASN A 219 12.48 15.85 3.19
CA ASN A 219 12.02 16.93 2.33
C ASN A 219 11.49 18.12 3.14
N MET A 220 10.70 17.86 4.20
CA MET A 220 10.27 18.91 5.11
C MET A 220 11.45 19.61 5.81
N GLU A 221 12.45 18.85 6.28
CA GLU A 221 13.63 19.41 6.92
C GLU A 221 14.47 20.25 5.94
N LEU A 222 14.58 19.83 4.67
CA LEU A 222 15.25 20.59 3.62
C LEU A 222 14.56 21.93 3.34
N VAL A 223 13.24 21.93 3.27
CA VAL A 223 12.42 23.15 3.11
C VAL A 223 12.68 24.10 4.27
N ASP A 224 12.61 23.61 5.51
CA ASP A 224 12.84 24.40 6.72
C ASP A 224 14.25 24.99 6.75
N LYS A 225 15.28 24.17 6.52
CA LYS A 225 16.70 24.59 6.48
C LYS A 225 16.93 25.70 5.45
N THR A 226 16.32 25.59 4.29
CA THR A 226 16.49 26.60 3.24
C THR A 226 15.73 27.88 3.57
N CYS A 227 14.50 27.77 4.10
CA CYS A 227 13.74 28.95 4.55
C CYS A 227 14.50 29.72 5.64
N ASP A 228 15.10 29.03 6.60
CA ASP A 228 15.95 29.63 7.63
C ASP A 228 17.19 30.31 7.04
N ARG A 229 17.83 29.70 6.04
CA ARG A 229 18.97 30.28 5.32
C ARG A 229 18.58 31.57 4.59
N LEU A 230 17.44 31.55 3.89
CA LEU A 230 16.88 32.72 3.19
C LEU A 230 16.52 33.85 4.18
N HIS A 231 15.87 33.53 5.30
CA HIS A 231 15.57 34.51 6.35
C HIS A 231 16.84 35.17 6.88
N LYS A 232 17.89 34.38 7.15
CA LYS A 232 19.18 34.90 7.62
C LYS A 232 19.83 35.84 6.61
N MET A 233 19.77 35.51 5.32
CA MET A 233 20.28 36.37 4.24
C MET A 233 19.52 37.70 4.16
N LEU A 234 18.18 37.65 4.24
CA LEU A 234 17.34 38.85 4.24
C LEU A 234 17.59 39.73 5.47
N ASP A 235 17.76 39.13 6.64
CA ASP A 235 18.08 39.86 7.87
C ASP A 235 19.44 40.55 7.81
N GLU A 236 20.45 39.87 7.26
CA GLU A 236 21.76 40.48 7.05
C GLU A 236 21.69 41.60 6.01
N CYS A 237 20.95 41.39 4.91
CA CYS A 237 20.72 42.41 3.91
C CYS A 237 20.10 43.67 4.52
N ARG A 238 19.04 43.51 5.32
CA ARG A 238 18.39 44.58 6.07
C ARG A 238 19.37 45.33 6.98
N LYS A 239 20.26 44.62 7.69
CA LYS A 239 21.27 45.25 8.58
C LYS A 239 22.27 46.07 7.78
N GLN A 240 22.81 45.53 6.69
CA GLN A 240 23.80 46.20 5.85
C GLN A 240 23.22 47.44 5.16
N LEU A 241 22.00 47.37 4.64
CA LEU A 241 21.32 48.52 4.04
C LEU A 241 21.13 49.68 5.03
N LYS A 242 20.66 49.37 6.25
CA LYS A 242 20.53 50.39 7.30
C LYS A 242 21.87 51.01 7.66
N LYS A 243 22.94 50.21 7.69
CA LYS A 243 24.29 50.67 7.97
C LYS A 243 24.81 51.59 6.86
N LEU A 244 24.70 51.20 5.59
CA LEU A 244 25.10 52.02 4.43
C LEU A 244 24.42 53.40 4.45
N ILE A 245 23.11 53.44 4.69
CA ILE A 245 22.35 54.70 4.80
C ILE A 245 22.87 55.53 5.98
N SER A 246 23.05 54.92 7.15
CA SER A 246 23.55 55.60 8.34
C SER A 246 24.93 56.19 8.14
N ASP A 247 25.85 55.44 7.53
CA ASP A 247 27.23 55.84 7.28
C ASP A 247 27.29 57.00 6.27
N SER A 248 26.52 56.91 5.17
CA SER A 248 26.39 57.98 4.17
C SER A 248 25.88 59.29 4.81
N LEU A 249 24.81 59.21 5.61
CA LEU A 249 24.24 60.37 6.29
C LEU A 249 25.18 60.94 7.35
N SER A 250 25.93 60.10 8.06
CA SER A 250 26.91 60.53 9.06
C SER A 250 28.05 61.32 8.40
N ASN A 251 28.58 60.81 7.28
CA ASN A 251 29.62 61.47 6.51
C ASN A 251 29.14 62.82 5.94
N PHE A 252 27.93 62.85 5.38
CA PHE A 252 27.31 64.08 4.89
C PHE A 252 27.11 65.12 6.00
N LYS A 253 26.59 64.72 7.17
CA LYS A 253 26.46 65.61 8.33
C LYS A 253 27.79 66.18 8.80
N LYS A 254 28.86 65.37 8.79
CA LYS A 254 30.22 65.83 9.11
C LYS A 254 30.68 66.93 8.16
N SER A 255 30.54 66.72 6.86
CA SER A 255 30.88 67.71 5.83
C SER A 255 30.10 69.03 6.04
N LEU A 256 28.80 68.95 6.32
CA LEU A 256 27.99 70.14 6.62
C LEU A 256 28.44 70.87 7.90
N CYS A 257 28.83 70.14 8.95
CA CYS A 257 29.37 70.72 10.17
C CYS A 257 30.68 71.47 9.91
N ASP A 258 31.58 70.89 9.10
CA ASP A 258 32.85 71.52 8.75
C ASP A 258 32.63 72.83 7.99
N VAL A 259 31.70 72.83 7.03
CA VAL A 259 31.28 74.03 6.29
C VAL A 259 30.67 75.09 7.21
N LYS A 260 29.78 74.67 8.12
CA LYS A 260 29.16 75.57 9.11
C LYS A 260 30.21 76.26 9.99
N ILE A 261 31.19 75.51 10.50
CA ILE A 261 32.26 76.03 11.36
C ILE A 261 33.06 77.11 10.61
N GLU A 262 33.37 76.88 9.33
CA GLU A 262 34.11 77.87 8.54
C GLU A 262 33.27 79.14 8.29
N LEU A 263 31.96 79.01 8.01
CA LEU A 263 31.06 80.17 7.91
C LEU A 263 30.94 80.96 9.22
N GLU A 264 30.80 80.28 10.36
CA GLU A 264 30.75 80.93 11.68
C GLU A 264 32.03 81.74 11.94
N LYS A 265 33.19 81.17 11.58
CA LYS A 265 34.49 81.85 11.68
C LYS A 265 34.60 83.06 10.76
N ARG A 266 34.08 82.99 9.52
CA ARG A 266 34.00 84.16 8.62
C ARG A 266 33.08 85.23 9.19
N LEU A 267 31.91 84.83 9.70
CA LEU A 267 30.92 85.72 10.32
C LEU A 267 31.49 86.46 11.53
N GLU A 268 32.23 85.79 12.41
CA GLU A 268 32.90 86.42 13.56
C GLU A 268 33.89 87.50 13.10
N LYS A 269 34.72 87.20 12.09
CA LYS A 269 35.67 88.16 11.52
C LYS A 269 34.95 89.37 10.94
N VAL A 270 33.89 89.17 10.15
CA VAL A 270 33.09 90.24 9.55
C VAL A 270 32.42 91.09 10.61
N THR A 271 31.80 90.46 11.61
CA THR A 271 31.09 91.16 12.70
C THR A 271 32.05 92.02 13.53
N SER A 272 33.23 91.49 13.85
CA SER A 272 34.29 92.22 14.55
C SER A 272 34.72 93.48 13.77
N HIS A 273 35.01 93.33 12.47
CA HIS A 273 35.41 94.48 11.64
C HIS A 273 34.26 95.47 11.43
N LYS A 274 33.01 94.99 11.30
CA LYS A 274 31.81 95.84 11.26
C LYS A 274 31.72 96.72 12.51
N HIS A 275 31.93 96.17 13.71
CA HIS A 275 31.94 96.95 14.95
C HIS A 275 33.07 98.00 14.99
N LEU A 276 34.28 97.64 14.58
CA LEU A 276 35.41 98.57 14.51
C LEU A 276 35.13 99.75 13.57
N VAL A 277 34.62 99.47 12.36
CA VAL A 277 34.24 100.49 11.39
C VAL A 277 33.11 101.35 11.95
N THR A 278 32.06 100.76 12.51
CA THR A 278 30.92 101.49 13.11
C THR A 278 31.41 102.47 14.19
N ARG A 279 32.30 102.03 15.08
CA ARG A 279 32.84 102.86 16.16
C ARG A 279 33.75 103.99 15.65
N ALA A 280 34.52 103.75 14.58
CA ALA A 280 35.26 104.82 13.91
C ALA A 280 34.32 105.84 13.25
N THR A 281 33.17 105.36 12.77
CA THR A 281 32.14 106.16 12.08
C THR A 281 31.44 107.13 13.03
N THR A 282 31.23 106.76 14.30
CA THR A 282 30.52 107.58 15.31
C THR A 282 31.32 108.77 15.83
N VAL A 283 32.65 108.77 15.71
CA VAL A 283 33.52 109.84 16.24
C VAL A 283 33.91 110.89 15.19
N ARG A 284 33.17 110.96 14.08
CA ARG A 284 33.39 111.90 12.98
C ARG A 284 32.78 113.28 13.27
N PRO A 285 33.42 114.40 12.81
CA PRO A 285 34.71 114.46 12.11
C PRO A 285 35.92 114.55 13.07
N ARG A 286 37.02 113.82 12.78
CA ARG A 286 38.31 113.92 13.50
C ARG A 286 39.53 113.68 12.59
N PRO A 287 40.61 114.49 12.64
CA PRO A 287 41.80 114.31 11.81
C PRO A 287 42.51 112.95 11.97
N ALA A 288 42.54 112.40 13.18
CA ALA A 288 43.13 111.10 13.48
C ALA A 288 42.49 109.93 12.69
N LEU A 289 41.28 110.12 12.14
CA LEU A 289 40.60 109.11 11.33
C LEU A 289 41.21 108.92 9.94
N ILE A 290 42.06 109.83 9.44
CA ILE A 290 42.69 109.68 8.11
C ILE A 290 43.52 108.39 8.05
N HIS A 291 44.37 108.16 9.05
CA HIS A 291 45.18 106.94 9.12
C HIS A 291 44.33 105.71 9.46
N ALA A 292 43.37 105.84 10.38
CA ALA A 292 42.49 104.74 10.75
C ALA A 292 41.60 104.28 9.59
N ALA A 293 41.12 105.20 8.75
CA ALA A 293 40.31 104.89 7.57
C ALA A 293 41.11 104.07 6.57
N LYS A 294 42.38 104.42 6.32
CA LYS A 294 43.26 103.63 5.44
C LYS A 294 43.48 102.22 5.99
N THR A 295 43.87 102.09 7.26
CA THR A 295 44.08 100.78 7.90
C THR A 295 42.82 99.92 7.94
N LEU A 296 41.66 100.50 8.25
CA LEU A 296 40.39 99.77 8.26
C LEU A 296 39.96 99.36 6.84
N THR A 297 40.20 100.20 5.84
CA THR A 297 39.93 99.88 4.44
C THR A 297 40.76 98.68 4.00
N ASP A 298 42.08 98.70 4.24
CA ASP A 298 42.97 97.59 3.88
C ASP A 298 42.54 96.28 4.57
N ARG A 299 42.19 96.35 5.86
CA ARG A 299 41.72 95.18 6.63
C ARG A 299 40.39 94.64 6.11
N VAL A 300 39.42 95.50 5.81
CA VAL A 300 38.11 95.08 5.29
C VAL A 300 38.25 94.49 3.89
N ASN A 301 39.07 95.10 3.03
CA ASN A 301 39.30 94.57 1.67
C ASN A 301 40.02 93.21 1.67
N SER A 302 40.71 92.85 2.76
CA SER A 302 41.34 91.53 2.93
C SER A 302 40.40 90.45 3.50
N LEU A 303 39.17 90.80 3.90
CA LEU A 303 38.20 89.83 4.42
C LEU A 303 37.57 89.04 3.27
N ASP A 304 37.44 87.74 3.50
CA ASP A 304 36.54 86.91 2.70
C ASP A 304 35.09 87.18 3.13
N LEU A 305 34.32 87.73 2.19
CA LEU A 305 32.90 88.04 2.35
C LEU A 305 32.01 87.04 1.60
N SER A 306 32.59 86.00 0.99
CA SER A 306 31.85 85.00 0.24
C SER A 306 30.97 84.14 1.14
N ASP A 307 29.71 84.00 0.73
CA ASP A 307 28.72 83.06 1.25
C ASP A 307 28.60 81.79 0.39
N GLU A 308 29.35 81.68 -0.70
CA GLU A 308 29.34 80.51 -1.57
C GLU A 308 30.00 79.29 -0.91
N LEU A 309 29.34 78.15 -1.07
CA LEU A 309 29.70 76.87 -0.47
C LEU A 309 29.99 75.83 -1.55
N GLU A 310 31.18 75.24 -1.55
CA GLU A 310 31.45 73.98 -2.23
C GLU A 310 31.08 72.79 -1.33
N ALA A 311 29.80 72.68 -0.99
CA ALA A 311 29.26 71.47 -0.38
C ALA A 311 28.44 70.73 -1.43
N GLU A 312 28.71 69.44 -1.65
CA GLU A 312 27.81 68.64 -2.48
C GLU A 312 26.37 68.74 -1.92
N PRO A 313 25.35 68.96 -2.76
CA PRO A 313 23.99 69.20 -2.27
C PRO A 313 23.41 68.03 -1.48
N TRP A 314 23.87 66.81 -1.78
CA TRP A 314 23.39 65.56 -1.22
C TRP A 314 24.27 64.39 -1.68
N VAL A 315 24.57 63.45 -0.79
CA VAL A 315 25.16 62.15 -1.16
C VAL A 315 24.02 61.16 -1.41
N ASN A 316 23.92 60.63 -2.64
CA ASN A 316 22.91 59.63 -2.99
C ASN A 316 23.48 58.20 -2.83
N PRO A 317 23.18 57.45 -1.75
CA PRO A 317 23.66 56.07 -1.57
C PRO A 317 22.94 55.03 -2.45
N SER A 318 22.04 55.47 -3.34
CA SER A 318 21.24 54.58 -4.18
C SER A 318 22.05 53.60 -5.05
N PRO A 319 23.19 53.97 -5.67
CA PRO A 319 23.97 53.04 -6.49
C PRO A 319 24.53 51.86 -5.69
N GLU A 320 25.11 52.13 -4.51
CA GLU A 320 25.67 51.09 -3.63
C GLU A 320 24.57 50.19 -3.05
N ILE A 321 23.44 50.79 -2.67
CA ILE A 321 22.25 50.06 -2.20
C ILE A 321 21.72 49.12 -3.30
N THR A 322 21.56 49.64 -4.52
CA THR A 322 21.03 48.86 -5.64
C THR A 322 21.93 47.66 -5.93
N LYS A 323 23.24 47.89 -6.06
CA LYS A 323 24.21 46.82 -6.29
C LYS A 323 24.14 45.75 -5.21
N TYR A 324 24.11 46.14 -3.93
CA TYR A 324 24.05 45.19 -2.82
C TYR A 324 22.75 44.38 -2.81
N CYS A 325 21.61 45.01 -3.10
CA CYS A 325 20.33 44.31 -3.26
C CYS A 325 20.36 43.31 -4.43
N ASP A 326 20.93 43.69 -5.57
CA ASP A 326 21.04 42.81 -6.75
C ASP A 326 21.90 41.58 -6.45
N ASP A 327 23.02 41.76 -5.74
CA ASP A 327 23.92 40.67 -5.36
C ASP A 327 23.23 39.69 -4.39
N VAL A 328 22.49 40.19 -3.39
CA VAL A 328 21.69 39.35 -2.48
C VAL A 328 20.57 38.63 -3.24
N GLY A 329 19.90 39.30 -4.18
CA GLY A 329 18.83 38.71 -4.99
C GLY A 329 19.32 37.52 -5.83
N LYS A 330 20.52 37.63 -6.42
CA LYS A 330 21.15 36.50 -7.12
C LYS A 330 21.44 35.33 -6.20
N GLN A 331 21.93 35.61 -4.99
CA GLN A 331 22.24 34.55 -4.02
C GLN A 331 20.96 33.84 -3.56
N ILE A 332 19.87 34.58 -3.29
CA ILE A 332 18.55 33.99 -2.94
C ILE A 332 18.06 33.08 -4.06
N THR A 333 18.19 33.53 -5.32
CA THR A 333 17.75 32.75 -6.48
C THR A 333 18.52 31.43 -6.59
N ALA A 334 19.85 31.47 -6.41
CA ALA A 334 20.68 30.27 -6.46
C ALA A 334 20.32 29.27 -5.34
N GLU A 335 19.98 29.76 -4.15
CA GLU A 335 19.60 28.90 -3.02
C GLU A 335 18.27 28.19 -3.25
N LEU A 336 17.30 28.86 -3.87
CA LEU A 336 16.03 28.25 -4.26
C LEU A 336 16.23 27.18 -5.35
N GLN A 337 17.08 27.45 -6.33
CA GLN A 337 17.42 26.48 -7.38
C GLN A 337 18.13 25.24 -6.82
N ASN A 338 18.98 25.40 -5.79
CA ASN A 338 19.63 24.26 -5.15
C ASN A 338 18.63 23.38 -4.40
N MET A 339 17.64 23.97 -3.71
CA MET A 339 16.56 23.19 -3.09
C MET A 339 15.79 22.39 -4.13
N GLU A 340 15.41 23.02 -5.25
CA GLU A 340 14.68 22.35 -6.34
C GLU A 340 15.47 21.15 -6.89
N LEU A 341 16.79 21.29 -7.07
CA LEU A 341 17.66 20.19 -7.49
C LEU A 341 17.79 19.09 -6.43
N GLU A 342 17.85 19.42 -5.14
CA GLU A 342 17.92 18.41 -4.09
C GLU A 342 16.61 17.63 -3.96
N LEU A 343 15.46 18.29 -4.12
CA LEU A 343 14.15 17.62 -4.14
C LEU A 343 13.99 16.71 -5.36
N ALA A 344 14.54 17.08 -6.52
CA ALA A 344 14.46 16.27 -7.74
C ALA A 344 15.30 14.99 -7.69
N LYS A 345 16.39 14.95 -6.91
CA LYS A 345 17.24 13.74 -6.79
C LYS A 345 16.54 12.57 -6.11
N PHE A 346 15.60 12.85 -5.22
CA PHE A 346 14.80 11.81 -4.58
C PHE A 346 13.84 11.13 -5.55
N GLU A 347 13.51 11.76 -6.69
CA GLU A 347 12.71 11.13 -7.75
C GLU A 347 13.55 10.17 -8.61
N GLU A 348 14.85 10.44 -8.80
CA GLU A 348 15.75 9.60 -9.62
C GLU A 348 16.30 8.38 -8.84
N GLU A 349 16.53 8.48 -7.53
CA GLU A 349 16.98 7.33 -6.70
C GLU A 349 15.87 6.27 -6.51
N GLU A 350 14.58 6.65 -6.58
CA GLU A 350 13.47 5.69 -6.62
C GLU A 350 13.39 4.93 -7.97
N GLU A 351 13.87 5.52 -9.07
CA GLU A 351 13.92 4.86 -10.39
C GLU A 351 15.14 3.91 -10.51
N GLU A 352 16.30 4.25 -9.92
CA GLU A 352 17.49 3.39 -9.99
C GLU A 352 17.42 2.15 -9.07
N GLU A 353 16.75 2.20 -7.91
CA GLU A 353 16.55 1.00 -7.07
C GLU A 353 15.51 0.00 -7.63
N GLU A 354 14.71 0.39 -8.63
CA GLU A 354 13.83 -0.56 -9.37
C GLU A 354 14.56 -1.24 -10.54
N ASP A 355 15.71 -0.72 -10.98
CA ASP A 355 16.51 -1.25 -12.11
C ASP A 355 17.70 -2.15 -11.67
N ASP A 356 18.04 -2.21 -10.37
CA ASP A 356 19.23 -2.92 -9.86
C ASP A 356 18.98 -4.39 -9.41
N ASP A 357 17.77 -4.94 -9.62
CA ASP A 357 17.44 -6.37 -9.36
C ASP A 357 17.68 -7.31 -10.58
N ASP A 358 18.32 -6.83 -11.65
CA ASP A 358 18.43 -7.53 -12.96
C ASP A 358 19.70 -8.40 -13.18
N ASP A 359 20.49 -8.71 -12.16
CA ASP A 359 21.70 -9.56 -12.29
C ASP A 359 21.62 -10.84 -11.41
N ASP A 360 20.67 -11.73 -11.71
CA ASP A 360 20.86 -13.17 -11.49
C ASP A 360 20.05 -13.97 -12.53
N ASP A 361 20.78 -14.66 -13.42
CA ASP A 361 20.28 -15.61 -14.41
C ASP A 361 19.48 -16.74 -13.72
N ASP A 362 18.15 -16.65 -13.70
CA ASP A 362 17.25 -17.80 -13.82
C ASP A 362 15.97 -17.35 -14.55
N ASP A 363 15.66 -18.03 -15.65
CA ASP A 363 14.55 -17.78 -16.59
C ASP A 363 13.20 -18.10 -15.93
N ASP A 364 12.81 -17.28 -14.95
CA ASP A 364 11.53 -17.34 -14.26
C ASP A 364 10.69 -16.15 -14.73
N GLY A 365 9.83 -16.40 -15.73
CA GLY A 365 8.97 -15.36 -16.30
C GLY A 365 8.22 -14.56 -15.22
N GLU A 366 8.48 -13.27 -15.18
CA GLU A 366 7.90 -12.34 -14.20
C GLU A 366 6.38 -12.24 -14.38
N VAL A 367 5.62 -12.64 -13.35
CA VAL A 367 4.15 -12.57 -13.35
C VAL A 367 3.73 -11.20 -12.81
N ARG A 368 3.20 -10.34 -13.69
CA ARG A 368 2.75 -8.98 -13.32
C ARG A 368 1.23 -8.93 -13.08
N ILE A 369 0.82 -8.11 -12.11
CA ILE A 369 -0.57 -7.88 -11.71
C ILE A 369 -0.95 -6.43 -12.04
N ASP A 370 -1.75 -6.22 -13.08
CA ASP A 370 -2.20 -4.88 -13.46
C ASP A 370 -3.70 -4.68 -13.19
N GLU A 371 -4.03 -3.59 -12.50
CA GLU A 371 -5.39 -3.11 -12.28
C GLU A 371 -5.74 -2.13 -13.43
N MET A 372 -6.56 -2.55 -14.39
CA MET A 372 -7.04 -1.66 -15.46
C MET A 372 -8.39 -1.05 -15.09
N GLY A 373 -8.50 0.26 -15.24
CA GLY A 373 -9.67 1.03 -14.79
C GLY A 373 -10.99 0.74 -15.54
N ASP A 374 -12.06 0.98 -14.79
CA ASP A 374 -13.51 1.06 -15.09
C ASP A 374 -14.31 -0.24 -15.31
N ASP A 375 -13.70 -1.39 -15.57
CA ASP A 375 -14.39 -2.69 -15.56
C ASP A 375 -13.77 -3.58 -14.48
N ASP A 376 -14.58 -4.12 -13.56
CA ASP A 376 -14.19 -4.92 -12.37
C ASP A 376 -13.37 -6.20 -12.71
N CYS A 377 -12.16 -6.06 -13.25
CA CYS A 377 -11.29 -7.14 -13.64
C CYS A 377 -9.79 -6.82 -13.48
N VAL A 378 -9.01 -7.85 -13.19
CA VAL A 378 -7.55 -7.81 -12.99
C VAL A 378 -6.91 -8.72 -14.03
N ASN A 379 -5.93 -8.21 -14.78
CA ASN A 379 -5.19 -9.02 -15.75
C ASN A 379 -3.86 -9.45 -15.15
N LEU A 380 -3.59 -10.76 -15.19
CA LEU A 380 -2.36 -11.39 -14.73
C LEU A 380 -1.68 -12.05 -15.91
N GLY A 381 -0.52 -11.59 -16.33
CA GLY A 381 0.14 -12.22 -17.46
C GLY A 381 1.63 -11.96 -17.52
N VAL A 382 2.27 -12.68 -18.43
CA VAL A 382 3.69 -12.54 -18.73
C VAL A 382 3.81 -11.69 -20.00
N THR A 383 4.62 -10.63 -19.95
CA THR A 383 4.95 -9.79 -21.11
C THR A 383 6.47 -9.71 -21.26
N GLY A 384 6.93 -9.75 -22.51
CA GLY A 384 8.33 -9.51 -22.86
C GLY A 384 8.62 -8.03 -23.17
N ILE A 385 7.66 -7.12 -22.94
CA ILE A 385 7.81 -5.69 -23.22
C ILE A 385 8.10 -4.96 -21.90
N PRO A 386 9.22 -4.21 -21.82
CA PRO A 386 9.57 -3.46 -20.62
C PRO A 386 8.49 -2.44 -20.20
N PRO A 387 8.26 -2.23 -18.89
CA PRO A 387 7.17 -1.38 -18.37
C PRO A 387 7.09 0.03 -18.99
N ALA A 388 8.24 0.65 -19.26
CA ALA A 388 8.34 1.99 -19.85
C ALA A 388 7.78 2.10 -21.28
N GLN A 389 7.50 0.98 -21.96
CA GLN A 389 7.00 0.94 -23.35
C GLN A 389 5.54 0.46 -23.46
N LEU A 390 4.91 0.07 -22.34
CA LEU A 390 3.52 -0.39 -22.32
C LEU A 390 2.55 0.80 -22.41
N ASN A 391 1.80 0.86 -23.51
CA ASN A 391 0.78 1.89 -23.70
C ASN A 391 -0.59 1.38 -23.22
N LEU A 392 -0.83 1.52 -21.91
CA LEU A 392 -1.96 0.96 -21.13
C LEU A 392 -3.38 1.44 -21.52
N LYS A 393 -3.55 2.05 -22.70
CA LYS A 393 -4.86 2.55 -23.17
C LYS A 393 -5.58 1.59 -24.12
N THR A 394 -4.97 0.49 -24.54
CA THR A 394 -5.57 -0.44 -25.49
C THR A 394 -5.41 -1.89 -25.06
N SER A 395 -6.55 -2.57 -24.96
CA SER A 395 -6.78 -3.98 -24.61
C SER A 395 -5.71 -4.98 -25.02
N THR A 396 -5.35 -5.88 -24.08
CA THR A 396 -4.89 -7.30 -24.16
C THR A 396 -3.84 -7.72 -25.20
N LEU A 397 -3.34 -6.84 -26.06
CA LEU A 397 -2.51 -7.21 -27.22
C LEU A 397 -1.04 -7.48 -26.88
N ASP A 398 -0.59 -7.13 -25.68
CA ASP A 398 0.83 -7.14 -25.29
C ASP A 398 1.23 -8.24 -24.29
N LEU A 399 0.31 -9.11 -23.88
CA LEU A 399 0.57 -10.25 -22.98
C LEU A 399 0.62 -11.55 -23.79
N THR A 400 1.67 -12.37 -23.61
CA THR A 400 1.86 -13.62 -24.37
C THR A 400 1.05 -14.79 -23.81
N ASP A 401 0.77 -14.79 -22.51
CA ASP A 401 -0.14 -15.69 -21.80
C ASP A 401 -0.71 -14.90 -20.61
N PHE A 402 -2.02 -14.69 -20.59
CA PHE A 402 -2.68 -13.90 -19.56
C PHE A 402 -3.94 -14.57 -19.03
N ILE A 403 -4.21 -14.30 -17.77
CA ILE A 403 -5.37 -14.69 -17.00
C ILE A 403 -6.12 -13.41 -16.64
N THR A 404 -7.34 -13.25 -17.17
CA THR A 404 -8.22 -12.15 -16.78
C THR A 404 -9.13 -12.61 -15.66
N ILE A 405 -8.98 -12.05 -14.47
CA ILE A 405 -9.85 -12.31 -13.33
C ILE A 405 -10.93 -11.24 -13.33
N TRP A 406 -12.16 -11.62 -13.65
CA TRP A 406 -13.35 -10.79 -13.50
C TRP A 406 -13.96 -10.98 -12.11
N SER A 407 -14.84 -10.07 -11.71
CA SER A 407 -15.65 -10.26 -10.50
C SER A 407 -16.52 -11.53 -10.51
N ASP A 408 -16.82 -12.09 -11.69
CA ASP A 408 -17.71 -13.25 -11.90
C ASP A 408 -17.05 -14.47 -12.56
N GLY A 409 -15.74 -14.44 -12.83
CA GLY A 409 -15.01 -15.55 -13.44
C GLY A 409 -13.53 -15.30 -13.71
N VAL A 410 -12.86 -16.28 -14.30
CA VAL A 410 -11.45 -16.20 -14.71
C VAL A 410 -11.34 -16.68 -16.14
N ASP A 411 -10.77 -15.87 -17.03
CA ASP A 411 -10.48 -16.20 -18.44
C ASP A 411 -8.99 -16.50 -18.60
N ARG A 412 -8.63 -17.49 -19.41
CA ARG A 412 -7.25 -17.70 -19.89
C ARG A 412 -7.29 -18.23 -21.32
N ASN A 413 -6.69 -17.50 -22.26
CA ASN A 413 -6.56 -17.92 -23.67
C ASN A 413 -7.91 -18.34 -24.32
N ASP A 414 -8.94 -17.50 -24.19
CA ASP A 414 -10.32 -17.70 -24.70
C ASP A 414 -11.16 -18.78 -23.98
N ASP A 415 -10.65 -19.39 -22.90
CA ASP A 415 -11.40 -20.30 -22.02
C ASP A 415 -11.85 -19.57 -20.74
N PHE A 416 -13.12 -19.10 -20.73
CA PHE A 416 -13.73 -18.46 -19.57
C PHE A 416 -14.30 -19.48 -18.58
N VAL A 417 -13.71 -19.53 -17.38
CA VAL A 417 -14.20 -20.26 -16.22
C VAL A 417 -14.98 -19.29 -15.34
N SER A 418 -16.30 -19.22 -15.54
CA SER A 418 -17.14 -18.42 -14.65
C SER A 418 -17.08 -18.96 -13.22
N PHE A 419 -17.05 -18.10 -12.21
CA PHE A 419 -17.34 -18.51 -10.83
C PHE A 419 -18.80 -19.01 -10.68
N HIS A 420 -19.64 -18.76 -11.69
CA HIS A 420 -21.02 -19.22 -11.81
C HIS A 420 -21.17 -20.66 -12.36
N SER A 421 -20.08 -21.34 -12.79
CA SER A 421 -20.19 -22.65 -13.48
C SER A 421 -20.19 -23.87 -12.56
N TYR A 422 -20.85 -23.74 -11.40
CA TYR A 422 -21.70 -24.83 -10.92
C TYR A 422 -23.13 -24.50 -11.35
N SER A 423 -23.39 -24.56 -12.66
CA SER A 423 -24.76 -24.70 -13.12
C SER A 423 -25.27 -26.05 -12.63
N CYS A 424 -26.15 -25.97 -11.65
CA CYS A 424 -27.02 -27.07 -11.27
C CYS A 424 -27.81 -27.51 -12.51
N GLU A 425 -27.79 -28.80 -12.84
CA GLU A 425 -28.96 -29.42 -13.47
C GLU A 425 -30.12 -29.48 -12.48
#